data_AF-A0A0S4LBI6-F1
#
_entry.id   AF-A0A0S4LBI6-F1
#
_cell.length_a   1.000
_cell.length_b   1.000
_cell.length_c   1.000
_cell.angle_alpha   90.00
_cell.angle_beta   90.00
_cell.angle_gamma   90.00
#
_symmetry.space_group_name_H-M   'P 1'
#
loop_
_entity.id
_entity.type
_entity.pdbx_description
1 polymer ?
#
loop_
_entity_poly.entity_id
_entity_poly.type
_entity_poly.pdbx_seq_one_letter_code
_entity_poly.pdbx_strand_id
1 'polypeptide(L)'
;MSDPSQFAATDIRWTAGALKRMERAPLFLRGMVRRLAEKKALELGYEEITEEVLERFKGQMMGGMGGEAGMTAAAEAMEQGRLPWTAAAKDRLANVPGFMQAMIKQIAEEIAKERGHLEVNVELFEKVEALGDIREDEKPSMEWTEDALALLQDKLKESPPIAVDFVADMLKRDTEDLAREKHLTRIDGSALREIWDTPEAKISWTDDAWKRLQTSPDFVRSGIRKAAERRARKLGLKEIDSDHLTTFRNQAMMKAVKRIRSFGYQELTFDAFETALKKTKRLQSNDQAEKRLREIRGHFADPTTKKPEGGTLGAELMDRFRKYLKGEGTL
;
A
#
# COMPACT_ATOMS: atom_id res chain seq x y z
N MET A 1 23.87 -6.49 36.49
CA MET A 1 22.73 -5.68 36.02
C MET A 1 23.30 -4.70 35.02
N SER A 2 23.04 -4.91 33.74
CA SER A 2 23.52 -4.03 32.66
C SER A 2 22.28 -3.35 32.06
N ASP A 3 22.28 -2.03 32.13
CA ASP A 3 21.19 -1.15 31.70
C ASP A 3 21.04 -1.19 30.16
N PRO A 4 19.85 -1.48 29.61
CA PRO A 4 19.63 -1.59 28.16
C PRO A 4 19.32 -0.24 27.47
N SER A 5 19.65 0.89 28.09
CA SER A 5 19.21 2.23 27.67
C SER A 5 20.32 3.08 27.03
N GLN A 6 21.02 2.55 26.02
CA GLN A 6 21.94 3.35 25.19
C GLN A 6 21.75 3.07 23.69
N PHE A 7 20.57 3.41 23.18
CA PHE A 7 20.47 3.86 21.79
C PHE A 7 20.87 5.35 21.79
N ALA A 8 22.16 5.63 21.64
CA ALA A 8 22.63 6.98 21.40
C ALA A 8 21.99 7.47 20.09
N ALA A 9 21.10 8.46 20.19
CA ALA A 9 20.71 9.27 19.04
C ALA A 9 21.97 10.02 18.59
N THR A 10 22.67 9.50 17.58
CA THR A 10 23.75 10.24 16.91
C THR A 10 23.14 11.41 16.16
N ASP A 11 23.14 12.57 16.81
CA ASP A 11 22.70 13.83 16.24
C ASP A 11 23.76 14.27 15.21
N ILE A 12 23.41 14.22 13.92
CA ILE A 12 24.34 14.60 12.85
C ILE A 12 24.54 16.12 12.89
N ARG A 13 25.79 16.55 12.88
CA ARG A 13 26.14 17.97 12.90
C ARG A 13 25.91 18.59 11.52
N TRP A 14 25.47 19.85 11.50
CA TRP A 14 25.30 20.61 10.26
C TRP A 14 26.19 21.84 10.28
N THR A 15 26.90 22.11 9.18
CA THR A 15 27.64 23.37 9.07
C THR A 15 26.68 24.55 8.83
N ALA A 16 27.10 25.75 9.23
CA ALA A 16 26.33 26.97 8.99
C ALA A 16 26.03 27.19 7.49
N GLY A 17 26.97 26.82 6.62
CA GLY A 17 26.80 26.87 5.17
C GLY A 17 25.77 25.87 4.65
N ALA A 18 25.77 24.63 5.17
CA ALA A 18 24.78 23.62 4.82
C ALA A 18 23.36 24.02 5.25
N LEU A 19 23.21 24.59 6.45
CA LEU A 19 21.94 25.15 6.94
C LEU A 19 21.43 26.28 6.03
N LYS A 20 22.30 27.23 5.67
CA LYS A 20 21.95 28.34 4.78
C LYS A 20 21.56 27.85 3.38
N ARG A 21 22.14 26.74 2.90
CA ARG A 21 21.78 26.12 1.62
C ARG A 21 20.42 25.41 1.72
N MET A 22 20.14 24.74 2.83
CA MET A 22 18.84 24.13 3.13
C MET A 22 17.73 25.19 3.26
N GLU A 23 18.02 26.37 3.79
CA GLU A 23 17.06 27.49 3.89
C GLU A 23 16.60 28.02 2.53
N ARG A 24 17.35 27.77 1.45
CA ARG A 24 16.91 28.10 0.09
C ARG A 24 15.78 27.20 -0.40
N ALA A 25 15.59 26.03 0.22
CA ALA A 25 14.43 25.19 -0.05
C ALA A 25 13.16 25.85 0.52
N PRO A 26 12.00 25.69 -0.15
CA PRO A 26 10.72 26.12 0.37
C PRO A 26 10.49 25.62 1.80
N LEU A 27 9.93 26.47 2.67
CA LEU A 27 9.75 26.22 4.12
C LEU A 27 9.16 24.83 4.41
N PHE A 28 8.15 24.43 3.66
CA PHE A 28 7.44 23.17 3.85
C PHE A 28 8.26 21.93 3.45
N LEU A 29 9.32 22.08 2.63
CA LEU A 29 10.26 21.00 2.29
C LEU A 29 11.46 20.92 3.25
N ARG A 30 11.80 21.99 3.96
CA ARG A 30 13.02 22.05 4.79
C ARG A 30 13.08 20.91 5.82
N GLY A 31 11.97 20.62 6.49
CA GLY A 31 11.90 19.54 7.46
C GLY A 31 12.04 18.14 6.84
N MET A 32 11.63 17.97 5.58
CA MET A 32 11.83 16.73 4.83
C MET A 32 13.28 16.63 4.36
N VAL A 33 13.82 17.68 3.72
CA VAL A 33 15.20 17.76 3.22
C VAL A 33 16.21 17.56 4.35
N ARG A 34 15.96 18.14 5.53
CA ARG A 34 16.77 17.95 6.73
C ARG A 34 16.82 16.48 7.16
N ARG A 35 15.66 15.88 7.46
CA ARG A 35 15.57 14.47 7.90
C ARG A 35 16.19 13.52 6.89
N LEU A 36 16.03 13.84 5.61
CA LEU A 36 16.55 13.08 4.50
C LEU A 36 18.08 13.16 4.40
N ALA A 37 18.64 14.37 4.44
CA ALA A 37 20.08 14.55 4.46
C ALA A 37 20.70 13.87 5.69
N GLU A 38 20.06 13.97 6.87
CA GLU A 38 20.47 13.28 8.10
C GLU A 38 20.45 11.77 7.93
N LYS A 39 19.34 11.19 7.46
CA LYS A 39 19.24 9.75 7.21
C LYS A 39 20.30 9.25 6.22
N LYS A 40 20.53 10.00 5.15
CA LYS A 40 21.53 9.62 4.13
C LYS A 40 22.96 9.75 4.63
N ALA A 41 23.21 10.75 5.47
CA ALA A 41 24.48 10.91 6.16
C ALA A 41 24.76 9.72 7.09
N LEU A 42 23.76 9.24 7.86
CA LEU A 42 23.90 8.02 8.67
C LEU A 42 24.23 6.79 7.81
N GLU A 43 23.51 6.57 6.71
CA GLU A 43 23.74 5.42 5.81
C GLU A 43 25.15 5.39 5.22
N LEU A 44 25.71 6.56 4.94
CA LEU A 44 27.03 6.71 4.32
C LEU A 44 28.16 6.95 5.34
N GLY A 45 27.84 6.93 6.64
CA GLY A 45 28.81 7.10 7.72
C GLY A 45 29.33 8.53 7.89
N TYR A 46 28.59 9.55 7.44
CA TYR A 46 28.91 10.95 7.69
C TYR A 46 28.42 11.38 9.07
N GLU A 47 29.32 11.91 9.88
CA GLU A 47 29.00 12.50 11.19
C GLU A 47 28.59 13.98 11.10
N GLU A 48 28.88 14.62 9.96
CA GLU A 48 28.59 16.03 9.68
C GLU A 48 28.12 16.24 8.24
N ILE A 49 27.08 17.05 8.06
CA ILE A 49 26.56 17.49 6.77
C ILE A 49 27.14 18.85 6.44
N THR A 50 28.06 18.86 5.47
CA THR A 50 28.69 20.07 4.92
C THR A 50 28.01 20.51 3.61
N GLU A 51 28.42 21.67 3.08
CA GLU A 51 27.95 22.14 1.77
C GLU A 51 28.37 21.19 0.64
N GLU A 52 29.55 20.59 0.74
CA GLU A 52 30.03 19.60 -0.24
C GLU A 52 29.25 18.29 -0.14
N VAL A 53 28.89 17.84 1.07
CA VAL A 53 28.05 16.65 1.26
C VAL A 53 26.67 16.87 0.63
N LEU A 54 26.06 18.03 0.84
CA LEU A 54 24.81 18.41 0.18
C LEU A 54 24.96 18.50 -1.34
N GLU A 55 26.06 19.06 -1.85
CA GLU A 55 26.28 19.13 -3.30
C GLU A 55 26.56 17.75 -3.90
N ARG A 56 27.20 16.83 -3.16
CA ARG A 56 27.39 15.44 -3.58
C ARG A 56 26.07 14.69 -3.60
N PHE A 57 25.22 14.88 -2.59
CA PHE A 57 23.85 14.33 -2.58
C PHE A 57 23.06 14.88 -3.77
N LYS A 58 23.15 16.19 -4.01
CA LYS A 58 22.56 16.81 -5.19
C LYS A 58 23.14 16.21 -6.48
N GLY A 59 24.45 16.08 -6.64
CA GLY A 59 25.08 15.53 -7.86
C GLY A 59 24.69 14.09 -8.14
N GLN A 60 24.64 13.23 -7.11
CA GLN A 60 24.14 11.85 -7.25
C GLN A 60 22.66 11.78 -7.61
N MET A 61 21.86 12.77 -7.20
CA MET A 61 20.45 12.85 -7.55
C MET A 61 20.20 13.55 -8.89
N MET A 62 21.11 14.43 -9.32
CA MET A 62 20.97 15.23 -10.53
C MET A 62 21.57 14.58 -11.78
N GLY A 63 22.47 13.60 -11.63
CA GLY A 63 23.04 12.86 -12.76
C GLY A 63 22.03 12.03 -13.56
N GLY A 64 20.87 11.70 -12.98
CA GLY A 64 19.79 10.94 -13.63
C GLY A 64 18.66 11.79 -14.24
N MET A 65 18.72 13.12 -14.11
CA MET A 65 17.54 13.98 -14.31
C MET A 65 17.35 14.54 -15.72
N GLY A 66 18.17 14.17 -16.71
CA GLY A 66 17.91 14.48 -18.13
C GLY A 66 18.33 15.88 -18.59
N GLY A 67 19.45 16.40 -18.08
CA GLY A 67 20.02 17.68 -18.53
C GLY A 67 19.27 18.92 -18.03
N GLU A 68 19.54 20.08 -18.64
CA GLU A 68 19.07 21.40 -18.17
C GLU A 68 17.54 21.55 -18.18
N ALA A 69 16.84 20.96 -19.15
CA ALA A 69 15.37 20.93 -19.18
C ALA A 69 14.76 20.06 -18.06
N GLY A 70 15.47 19.00 -17.67
CA GLY A 70 15.11 18.18 -16.52
C GLY A 70 15.23 18.93 -15.20
N MET A 71 16.21 19.83 -15.10
CA MET A 71 16.48 20.67 -13.94
C MET A 71 15.42 21.75 -13.70
N THR A 72 14.94 22.41 -14.76
CA THR A 72 13.84 23.39 -14.65
C THR A 72 12.55 22.71 -14.19
N ALA A 73 12.20 21.57 -14.80
CA ALA A 73 11.05 20.79 -14.37
C ALA A 73 11.18 20.26 -12.92
N ALA A 74 12.39 19.98 -12.47
CA ALA A 74 12.68 19.61 -11.08
C ALA A 74 12.40 20.76 -10.12
N ALA A 75 12.90 21.94 -10.45
CA ALA A 75 12.77 23.14 -9.65
C ALA A 75 11.28 23.54 -9.52
N GLU A 76 10.54 23.52 -10.63
CA GLU A 76 9.09 23.78 -10.63
C GLU A 76 8.31 22.76 -9.78
N ALA A 77 8.64 21.47 -9.91
CA ALA A 77 8.01 20.43 -9.10
C ALA A 77 8.29 20.65 -7.60
N MET A 78 9.53 20.97 -7.24
CA MET A 78 9.92 21.26 -5.86
C MET A 78 9.26 22.54 -5.32
N GLU A 79 9.11 23.57 -6.14
CA GLU A 79 8.40 24.81 -5.79
C GLU A 79 6.91 24.54 -5.49
N GLN A 80 6.29 23.64 -6.26
CA GLN A 80 4.93 23.15 -6.03
C GLN A 80 4.83 22.08 -4.92
N GLY A 81 5.95 21.75 -4.28
CA GLY A 81 6.02 20.79 -3.18
C GLY A 81 5.85 19.33 -3.55
N ARG A 82 6.11 19.02 -4.82
CA ARG A 82 6.13 17.68 -5.37
C ARG A 82 7.57 17.18 -5.43
N LEU A 83 7.71 15.86 -5.39
CA LEU A 83 9.02 15.27 -5.63
C LEU A 83 9.34 15.29 -7.13
N PRO A 84 10.57 15.65 -7.51
CA PRO A 84 11.05 15.49 -8.87
C PRO A 84 11.03 14.02 -9.30
N TRP A 85 10.85 13.79 -10.61
CA TRP A 85 10.89 12.45 -11.21
C TRP A 85 11.96 12.42 -12.30
N THR A 86 12.78 11.38 -12.32
CA THR A 86 13.72 11.12 -13.41
C THR A 86 12.99 10.84 -14.72
N ALA A 87 13.65 11.07 -15.87
CA ALA A 87 13.08 10.78 -17.19
C ALA A 87 12.69 9.30 -17.30
N ALA A 88 13.57 8.38 -16.90
CA ALA A 88 13.31 6.95 -16.94
C ALA A 88 12.09 6.52 -16.08
N ALA A 89 11.90 7.13 -14.90
CA ALA A 89 10.71 6.85 -14.09
C ALA A 89 9.41 7.39 -14.72
N LYS A 90 9.48 8.55 -15.38
CA LYS A 90 8.34 9.11 -16.14
C LYS A 90 7.97 8.22 -17.33
N ASP A 91 8.95 7.73 -18.06
CA ASP A 91 8.73 6.83 -19.20
C ASP A 91 8.10 5.51 -18.77
N ARG A 92 8.54 4.94 -17.64
CA ARG A 92 7.88 3.76 -17.05
C ARG A 92 6.45 4.04 -16.62
N LEU A 93 6.19 5.18 -15.99
CA LEU A 93 4.84 5.57 -15.61
C LEU A 93 3.94 5.77 -16.83
N ALA A 94 4.46 6.30 -17.94
CA ALA A 94 3.71 6.50 -19.19
C ALA A 94 3.23 5.17 -19.81
N ASN A 95 3.94 4.07 -19.58
CA ASN A 95 3.54 2.73 -20.01
C ASN A 95 2.40 2.12 -19.16
N VAL A 96 2.02 2.77 -18.06
CA VAL A 96 0.85 2.38 -17.27
C VAL A 96 -0.42 2.99 -17.88
N PRO A 97 -1.54 2.25 -17.96
CA PRO A 97 -2.85 2.81 -18.24
C PRO A 97 -3.17 4.12 -17.50
N GLY A 98 -3.64 5.14 -18.23
CA GLY A 98 -3.77 6.52 -17.74
C GLY A 98 -4.54 6.67 -16.43
N PHE A 99 -5.63 5.91 -16.25
CA PHE A 99 -6.43 5.95 -15.03
C PHE A 99 -5.68 5.47 -13.76
N MET A 100 -4.62 4.68 -13.92
CA MET A 100 -3.78 4.20 -12.80
C MET A 100 -2.57 5.11 -12.57
N GLN A 101 -2.16 5.92 -13.54
CA GLN A 101 -0.94 6.74 -13.45
C GLN A 101 -0.97 7.69 -12.26
N ALA A 102 -2.07 8.43 -12.06
CA ALA A 102 -2.19 9.38 -10.96
C ALA A 102 -2.02 8.71 -9.58
N MET A 103 -2.61 7.52 -9.43
CA MET A 103 -2.50 6.73 -8.22
C MET A 103 -1.09 6.18 -8.00
N ILE A 104 -0.47 5.58 -9.02
CA ILE A 104 0.89 5.03 -8.91
C ILE A 104 1.89 6.15 -8.65
N LYS A 105 1.68 7.32 -9.26
CA LYS A 105 2.45 8.53 -8.98
C LYS A 105 2.36 8.91 -7.51
N GLN A 106 1.15 8.96 -6.94
CA GLN A 106 0.96 9.25 -5.52
C GLN A 106 1.67 8.22 -4.63
N ILE A 107 1.52 6.92 -4.92
CA ILE A 107 2.16 5.84 -4.15
C ILE A 107 3.68 5.98 -4.19
N ALA A 108 4.26 6.25 -5.36
CA ALA A 108 5.70 6.43 -5.51
C ALA A 108 6.22 7.67 -4.76
N GLU A 109 5.50 8.79 -4.82
CA GLU A 109 5.84 10.00 -4.07
C GLU A 109 5.74 9.79 -2.55
N GLU A 110 4.75 9.05 -2.06
CA GLU A 110 4.62 8.72 -0.63
C GLU A 110 5.75 7.82 -0.15
N ILE A 111 6.09 6.76 -0.90
CA ILE A 111 7.19 5.84 -0.56
C ILE A 111 8.53 6.58 -0.61
N ALA A 112 8.70 7.48 -1.57
CA ALA A 112 9.84 8.36 -1.62
C ALA A 112 9.93 9.21 -0.34
N LYS A 113 8.85 9.89 0.06
CA LYS A 113 8.82 10.71 1.28
C LYS A 113 9.11 9.89 2.54
N GLU A 114 8.45 8.73 2.69
CA GLU A 114 8.60 7.82 3.82
C GLU A 114 10.05 7.32 3.95
N ARG A 115 10.66 6.91 2.83
CA ARG A 115 12.03 6.36 2.84
C ARG A 115 13.09 7.44 2.85
N GLY A 116 12.71 8.70 2.68
CA GLY A 116 13.64 9.79 2.48
C GLY A 116 14.34 9.63 1.12
N HIS A 117 13.60 9.73 0.03
CA HIS A 117 14.15 9.92 -1.30
C HIS A 117 13.75 11.32 -1.77
N LEU A 118 14.71 12.08 -2.31
CA LEU A 118 14.47 13.45 -2.79
C LEU A 118 13.91 13.46 -4.20
N GLU A 119 13.76 12.30 -4.83
CA GLU A 119 13.16 12.13 -6.15
C GLU A 119 12.54 10.75 -6.28
N VAL A 120 11.71 10.59 -7.32
CA VAL A 120 11.29 9.28 -7.82
C VAL A 120 12.17 8.91 -9.01
N ASN A 121 13.16 8.06 -8.75
CA ASN A 121 14.03 7.47 -9.76
C ASN A 121 13.52 6.09 -10.22
N VAL A 122 14.15 5.54 -11.26
CA VAL A 122 13.74 4.26 -11.84
C VAL A 122 13.84 3.10 -10.84
N GLU A 123 14.87 3.06 -9.99
CA GLU A 123 15.04 2.01 -8.98
C GLU A 123 13.95 2.07 -7.89
N LEU A 124 13.58 3.27 -7.46
CA LEU A 124 12.47 3.46 -6.54
C LEU A 124 11.17 3.02 -7.20
N PHE A 125 10.96 3.42 -8.45
CA PHE A 125 9.76 3.05 -9.20
C PHE A 125 9.63 1.54 -9.38
N GLU A 126 10.73 0.84 -9.67
CA GLU A 126 10.77 -0.63 -9.71
C GLU A 126 10.37 -1.25 -8.36
N LYS A 127 10.83 -0.69 -7.24
CA LYS A 127 10.38 -1.14 -5.90
C LYS A 127 8.89 -0.88 -5.66
N VAL A 128 8.34 0.20 -6.21
CA VAL A 128 6.90 0.49 -6.15
C VAL A 128 6.13 -0.56 -6.96
N GLU A 129 6.57 -0.87 -8.18
CA GLU A 129 5.97 -1.92 -9.02
C GLU A 129 6.01 -3.27 -8.29
N ALA A 130 7.12 -3.60 -7.63
CA ALA A 130 7.32 -4.82 -6.86
C ALA A 130 6.41 -4.93 -5.62
N LEU A 131 5.78 -3.85 -5.14
CA LEU A 131 4.76 -3.97 -4.08
C LEU A 131 3.54 -4.80 -4.53
N GLY A 132 3.25 -4.80 -5.84
CA GLY A 132 2.25 -5.68 -6.44
C GLY A 132 2.73 -7.13 -6.57
N ASP A 133 4.04 -7.36 -6.45
CA ASP A 133 4.71 -8.65 -6.55
C ASP A 133 4.88 -9.35 -5.21
N ILE A 134 4.46 -8.72 -4.10
CA ILE A 134 4.30 -9.38 -2.81
C ILE A 134 3.19 -10.44 -2.96
N ARG A 135 3.53 -11.53 -3.63
CA ARG A 135 2.99 -12.84 -3.37
C ARG A 135 3.14 -12.97 -1.86
N GLU A 136 2.04 -12.99 -1.13
CA GLU A 136 2.08 -13.78 0.10
C GLU A 136 2.58 -15.12 -0.41
N ASP A 137 3.82 -15.45 -0.05
CA ASP A 137 4.59 -16.53 -0.64
C ASP A 137 3.64 -17.66 -1.04
N GLU A 138 3.70 -18.12 -2.28
CA GLU A 138 3.10 -19.41 -2.65
C GLU A 138 3.92 -20.48 -1.91
N LYS A 139 3.80 -20.48 -0.57
CA LYS A 139 4.33 -21.52 0.28
C LYS A 139 3.59 -22.77 -0.14
N PRO A 140 4.31 -23.89 -0.31
CA PRO A 140 3.67 -25.16 -0.59
C PRO A 140 2.56 -25.39 0.46
N SER A 141 1.38 -25.81 -0.01
CA SER A 141 0.32 -26.21 0.91
C SER A 141 0.87 -27.29 1.83
N MET A 142 0.55 -27.19 3.11
CA MET A 142 0.98 -28.18 4.09
C MET A 142 0.19 -29.48 3.89
N GLU A 143 0.72 -30.60 4.38
CA GLU A 143 -0.06 -31.83 4.44
C GLU A 143 -1.15 -31.69 5.53
N TRP A 144 -2.40 -31.97 5.16
CA TRP A 144 -3.54 -32.02 6.09
C TRP A 144 -3.98 -33.46 6.25
N THR A 145 -4.15 -33.90 7.50
CA THR A 145 -4.68 -35.22 7.81
C THR A 145 -6.19 -35.29 7.61
N GLU A 146 -6.73 -36.51 7.51
CA GLU A 146 -8.17 -36.74 7.37
C GLU A 146 -8.98 -36.16 8.55
N ASP A 147 -8.47 -36.28 9.78
CA ASP A 147 -9.11 -35.72 10.97
C ASP A 147 -9.08 -34.18 10.99
N ALA A 148 -8.00 -33.54 10.51
CA ALA A 148 -7.95 -32.10 10.35
C ALA A 148 -8.92 -31.61 9.27
N LEU A 149 -9.03 -32.33 8.15
CA LEU A 149 -9.99 -32.02 7.09
C LEU A 149 -11.44 -32.18 7.56
N ALA A 150 -11.73 -33.18 8.39
CA ALA A 150 -13.05 -33.37 8.97
C ALA A 150 -13.46 -32.20 9.88
N LEU A 151 -12.54 -31.73 10.74
CA LEU A 151 -12.74 -30.54 11.57
C LEU A 151 -12.95 -29.27 10.73
N LEU A 152 -12.21 -29.13 9.63
CA LEU A 152 -12.41 -28.03 8.68
C LEU A 152 -13.80 -28.06 8.05
N GLN A 153 -14.24 -29.22 7.58
CA GLN A 153 -15.57 -29.39 7.01
C GLN A 153 -16.68 -29.09 8.02
N ASP A 154 -16.49 -29.46 9.29
CA ASP A 154 -17.46 -29.17 10.34
C ASP A 154 -17.65 -27.65 10.54
N LYS A 155 -16.55 -26.90 10.61
CA LYS A 155 -16.58 -25.43 10.71
C LYS A 155 -17.20 -24.76 9.47
N LEU A 156 -17.07 -25.37 8.30
CA LEU A 156 -17.65 -24.85 7.06
C LEU A 156 -19.18 -25.04 6.99
N LYS A 157 -19.79 -25.91 7.80
CA LYS A 157 -21.25 -26.07 7.83
C LYS A 157 -21.98 -24.79 8.26
N GLU A 158 -21.31 -23.95 9.05
CA GLU A 158 -21.82 -22.64 9.47
C GLU A 158 -21.69 -21.58 8.36
N SER A 159 -20.92 -21.88 7.31
CA SER A 159 -20.67 -20.94 6.21
C SER A 159 -21.77 -21.03 5.14
N PRO A 160 -22.24 -19.89 4.58
CA PRO A 160 -23.16 -19.90 3.46
C PRO A 160 -22.58 -20.70 2.27
N PRO A 161 -23.37 -21.52 1.54
CA PRO A 161 -22.89 -22.40 0.47
C PRO A 161 -21.99 -21.70 -0.56
N ILE A 162 -22.33 -20.46 -0.90
CA ILE A 162 -21.58 -19.65 -1.87
C ILE A 162 -20.20 -19.18 -1.39
N ALA A 163 -19.99 -19.15 -0.07
CA ALA A 163 -18.76 -18.72 0.55
C ALA A 163 -17.91 -19.92 1.02
N VAL A 164 -18.41 -21.16 0.94
CA VAL A 164 -17.72 -22.34 1.48
C VAL A 164 -16.31 -22.47 0.91
N ASP A 165 -16.13 -22.46 -0.41
CA ASP A 165 -14.81 -22.57 -1.02
C ASP A 165 -13.87 -21.43 -0.59
N PHE A 166 -14.40 -20.20 -0.50
CA PHE A 166 -13.63 -19.04 -0.08
C PHE A 166 -13.21 -19.13 1.39
N VAL A 167 -14.14 -19.50 2.27
CA VAL A 167 -13.90 -19.65 3.70
C VAL A 167 -12.95 -20.82 3.92
N ALA A 168 -13.08 -21.91 3.15
CA ALA A 168 -12.17 -23.05 3.20
C ALA A 168 -10.75 -22.65 2.83
N ASP A 169 -10.56 -21.97 1.69
CA ASP A 169 -9.26 -21.48 1.25
C ASP A 169 -8.65 -20.49 2.25
N MET A 170 -9.47 -19.59 2.78
CA MET A 170 -9.05 -18.61 3.79
C MET A 170 -8.61 -19.30 5.08
N LEU A 171 -9.44 -20.20 5.62
CA LEU A 171 -9.14 -20.92 6.86
C LEU A 171 -7.91 -21.82 6.70
N LYS A 172 -7.75 -22.49 5.55
CA LYS A 172 -6.55 -23.28 5.26
C LYS A 172 -5.30 -22.40 5.27
N ARG A 173 -5.30 -21.29 4.52
CA ARG A 173 -4.16 -20.37 4.46
C ARG A 173 -3.81 -19.79 5.83
N ASP A 174 -4.81 -19.28 6.55
CA ASP A 174 -4.61 -18.68 7.88
C ASP A 174 -4.07 -19.74 8.86
N THR A 175 -4.57 -20.98 8.79
CA THR A 175 -4.08 -22.10 9.62
C THR A 175 -2.64 -22.47 9.27
N GLU A 176 -2.32 -22.65 7.98
CA GLU A 176 -0.97 -22.99 7.55
C GLU A 176 0.04 -21.88 7.88
N ASP A 177 -0.36 -20.60 7.79
CA ASP A 177 0.49 -19.47 8.19
C ASP A 177 0.85 -19.56 9.69
N LEU A 178 -0.16 -19.75 10.55
CA LEU A 178 0.03 -19.90 12.01
C LEU A 178 0.81 -21.18 12.36
N ALA A 179 0.57 -22.27 11.65
CA ALA A 179 1.30 -23.52 11.83
C ALA A 179 2.79 -23.34 11.54
N ARG A 180 3.14 -22.63 10.45
CA ARG A 180 4.53 -22.32 10.12
C ARG A 180 5.20 -21.40 11.15
N GLU A 181 4.46 -20.44 11.71
CA GLU A 181 4.95 -19.61 12.82
C GLU A 181 5.26 -20.45 14.07
N LYS A 182 4.50 -21.52 14.30
CA LYS A 182 4.74 -22.52 15.34
C LYS A 182 5.74 -23.61 14.94
N HIS A 183 6.42 -23.47 13.79
CA HIS A 183 7.35 -24.45 13.22
C HIS A 183 6.76 -25.85 12.97
N LEU A 184 5.45 -25.94 12.78
CA LEU A 184 4.78 -27.16 12.39
C LEU A 184 4.96 -27.42 10.89
N THR A 185 5.12 -28.69 10.52
CA THR A 185 5.29 -29.13 9.13
C THR A 185 4.06 -29.84 8.54
N ARG A 186 3.08 -30.16 9.40
CA ARG A 186 1.85 -30.88 9.07
C ARG A 186 0.69 -30.35 9.91
N ILE A 187 -0.52 -30.36 9.34
CA ILE A 187 -1.76 -30.01 10.05
C ILE A 187 -2.52 -31.28 10.40
N ASP A 188 -2.39 -31.71 11.66
CA ASP A 188 -3.25 -32.75 12.22
C ASP A 188 -4.41 -32.16 13.05
N GLY A 189 -5.36 -33.00 13.47
CA GLY A 189 -6.53 -32.51 14.22
C GLY A 189 -6.19 -31.95 15.59
N SER A 190 -5.04 -32.27 16.18
CA SER A 190 -4.59 -31.67 17.45
C SER A 190 -4.02 -30.27 17.21
N ALA A 191 -3.14 -30.12 16.21
CA ALA A 191 -2.57 -28.86 15.79
C ALA A 191 -3.66 -27.87 15.33
N LEU A 192 -4.65 -28.36 14.57
CA LEU A 192 -5.75 -27.53 14.10
C LEU A 192 -6.58 -26.97 15.26
N ARG A 193 -6.93 -27.80 16.26
CA ARG A 193 -7.64 -27.34 17.46
C ARG A 193 -6.80 -26.36 18.25
N GLU A 194 -5.53 -26.64 18.48
CA GLU A 194 -4.64 -25.70 19.17
C GLU A 194 -4.61 -24.34 18.47
N ILE A 195 -4.47 -24.31 17.15
CA ILE A 195 -4.44 -23.07 16.36
C ILE A 195 -5.78 -22.33 16.44
N TRP A 196 -6.90 -23.04 16.36
CA TRP A 196 -8.24 -22.42 16.34
C TRP A 196 -8.77 -22.02 17.70
N ASP A 197 -8.37 -22.72 18.76
CA ASP A 197 -8.75 -22.44 20.14
C ASP A 197 -7.86 -21.37 20.78
N THR A 198 -6.66 -21.13 20.22
CA THR A 198 -5.79 -20.03 20.64
C THR A 198 -6.42 -18.69 20.27
N PRO A 199 -6.74 -17.81 21.23
CA PRO A 199 -7.28 -16.49 20.93
C PRO A 199 -6.29 -15.67 20.10
N GLU A 200 -6.76 -15.03 19.03
CA GLU A 200 -5.92 -14.14 18.23
C GLU A 200 -5.41 -12.97 19.09
N ALA A 201 -4.13 -12.63 18.95
CA ALA A 201 -3.57 -11.47 19.61
C ALA A 201 -4.34 -10.21 19.20
N LYS A 202 -4.86 -9.48 20.18
CA LYS A 202 -5.60 -8.24 19.94
C LYS A 202 -4.64 -7.17 19.41
N ILE A 203 -5.00 -6.57 18.29
CA ILE A 203 -4.26 -5.46 17.68
C ILE A 203 -4.86 -4.14 18.15
N SER A 204 -4.03 -3.30 18.76
CA SER A 204 -4.42 -1.94 19.14
C SER A 204 -4.41 -1.01 17.93
N TRP A 205 -5.13 0.11 18.03
CA TRP A 205 -5.16 1.14 17.01
C TRP A 205 -4.89 2.47 17.67
N THR A 206 -4.00 3.27 17.08
CA THR A 206 -3.87 4.68 17.47
C THR A 206 -5.16 5.45 17.14
N ASP A 207 -5.41 6.53 17.87
CA ASP A 207 -6.61 7.36 17.66
C ASP A 207 -6.70 7.88 16.23
N ASP A 208 -5.58 8.29 15.65
CA ASP A 208 -5.54 8.84 14.29
C ASP A 208 -5.76 7.76 13.22
N ALA A 209 -5.20 6.56 13.40
CA ALA A 209 -5.50 5.43 12.52
C ALA A 209 -6.98 5.02 12.59
N TRP A 210 -7.54 5.02 13.80
CA TRP A 210 -8.96 4.71 14.00
C TRP A 210 -9.86 5.75 13.34
N LYS A 211 -9.60 7.05 13.53
CA LYS A 211 -10.33 8.14 12.85
C LYS A 211 -10.24 7.99 11.33
N ARG A 212 -9.05 7.68 10.78
CA ARG A 212 -8.88 7.46 9.34
C ARG A 212 -9.73 6.30 8.83
N LEU A 213 -9.79 5.18 9.56
CA LEU A 213 -10.67 4.06 9.23
C LEU A 213 -12.15 4.48 9.19
N GLN A 214 -12.59 5.35 10.11
CA GLN A 214 -13.97 5.84 10.14
C GLN A 214 -14.36 6.68 8.91
N THR A 215 -13.39 7.30 8.23
CA THR A 215 -13.66 8.03 6.98
C THR A 215 -14.04 7.11 5.80
N SER A 216 -13.78 5.80 5.92
CA SER A 216 -14.17 4.82 4.91
C SER A 216 -15.68 4.55 4.94
N PRO A 217 -16.33 4.28 3.80
CA PRO A 217 -17.75 3.93 3.77
C PRO A 217 -18.09 2.68 4.59
N ASP A 218 -19.28 2.64 5.19
CA ASP A 218 -19.74 1.55 6.08
C ASP A 218 -19.55 0.15 5.47
N PHE A 219 -19.92 0.01 4.19
CA PHE A 219 -19.91 -1.27 3.47
C PHE A 219 -18.52 -1.86 3.26
N VAL A 220 -17.45 -1.04 3.31
CA VAL A 220 -16.05 -1.51 3.24
C VAL A 220 -15.30 -1.41 4.56
N ARG A 221 -15.75 -0.57 5.51
CA ARG A 221 -15.01 -0.27 6.76
C ARG A 221 -14.66 -1.52 7.55
N SER A 222 -15.63 -2.42 7.76
CA SER A 222 -15.38 -3.67 8.50
C SER A 222 -14.39 -4.58 7.78
N GLY A 223 -14.42 -4.61 6.45
CA GLY A 223 -13.47 -5.35 5.62
C GLY A 223 -12.07 -4.78 5.69
N ILE A 224 -11.93 -3.46 5.61
CA ILE A 224 -10.64 -2.75 5.74
C ILE A 224 -10.04 -3.03 7.11
N ARG A 225 -10.83 -2.93 8.18
CA ARG A 225 -10.38 -3.23 9.55
C ARG A 225 -9.81 -4.63 9.66
N LYS A 226 -10.58 -5.64 9.25
CA LYS A 226 -10.14 -7.06 9.32
C LYS A 226 -8.89 -7.30 8.49
N ALA A 227 -8.81 -6.72 7.29
CA ALA A 227 -7.63 -6.85 6.43
C ALA A 227 -6.38 -6.21 7.05
N ALA A 228 -6.51 -5.02 7.67
CA ALA A 228 -5.43 -4.33 8.34
C ALA A 228 -4.95 -5.10 9.59
N GLU A 229 -5.87 -5.57 10.44
CA GLU A 229 -5.54 -6.37 11.63
C GLU A 229 -4.86 -7.70 11.25
N ARG A 230 -5.34 -8.38 10.20
CA ARG A 230 -4.69 -9.59 9.67
C ARG A 230 -3.27 -9.27 9.19
N ARG A 231 -3.09 -8.17 8.46
CA ARG A 231 -1.76 -7.78 7.95
C ARG A 231 -0.82 -7.41 9.09
N ALA A 232 -1.31 -6.70 10.11
CA ALA A 232 -0.55 -6.36 11.30
C ALA A 232 -0.05 -7.61 12.03
N ARG A 233 -0.91 -8.62 12.22
CA ARG A 233 -0.52 -9.91 12.80
C ARG A 233 0.58 -10.61 12.00
N LYS A 234 0.46 -10.69 10.68
CA LYS A 234 1.49 -11.28 9.81
C LYS A 234 2.84 -10.54 9.88
N LEU A 235 2.82 -9.26 10.24
CA LEU A 235 4.02 -8.43 10.42
C LEU A 235 4.52 -8.40 11.88
N GLY A 236 3.85 -9.13 12.80
CA GLY A 236 4.17 -9.10 14.22
C GLY A 236 3.87 -7.77 14.93
N LEU A 237 3.08 -6.90 14.30
CA LEU A 237 2.72 -5.61 14.87
C LEU A 237 1.68 -5.79 15.98
N LYS A 238 1.83 -5.06 17.08
CA LYS A 238 0.86 -5.04 18.19
C LYS A 238 -0.12 -3.87 18.10
N GLU A 239 0.23 -2.84 17.33
CA GLU A 239 -0.55 -1.63 17.16
C GLU A 239 -0.50 -1.18 15.69
N ILE A 240 -1.63 -0.67 15.19
CA ILE A 240 -1.75 -0.05 13.87
C ILE A 240 -1.80 1.46 14.04
N ASP A 241 -0.83 2.13 13.42
CA ASP A 241 -0.82 3.59 13.28
C ASP A 241 -1.22 4.04 11.86
N SER A 242 -1.19 5.36 11.68
CA SER A 242 -1.50 6.03 10.42
C SER A 242 -0.57 5.56 9.28
N ASP A 243 0.73 5.43 9.53
CA ASP A 243 1.70 5.09 8.49
C ASP A 243 1.52 3.64 8.04
N HIS A 244 1.24 2.72 8.97
CA HIS A 244 0.89 1.34 8.64
C HIS A 244 -0.29 1.25 7.66
N LEU A 245 -1.35 2.06 7.85
CA LEU A 245 -2.49 2.09 6.93
C LEU A 245 -2.11 2.56 5.53
N THR A 246 -1.22 3.53 5.44
CA THR A 246 -0.68 4.03 4.16
C THR A 246 0.09 2.92 3.45
N THR A 247 0.97 2.21 4.16
CA THR A 247 1.72 1.06 3.61
C THR A 247 0.77 -0.04 3.15
N PHE A 248 -0.23 -0.42 3.96
CA PHE A 248 -1.18 -1.48 3.61
C PHE A 248 -2.03 -1.11 2.39
N ARG A 249 -2.49 0.14 2.32
CA ARG A 249 -3.22 0.67 1.16
C ARG A 249 -2.35 0.61 -0.10
N ASN A 250 -1.10 1.06 -0.02
CA ASN A 250 -0.20 1.10 -1.18
C ASN A 250 0.07 -0.30 -1.73
N GLN A 251 0.33 -1.27 -0.86
CA GLN A 251 0.47 -2.68 -1.24
C GLN A 251 -0.81 -3.23 -1.89
N ALA A 252 -1.98 -2.98 -1.29
CA ALA A 252 -3.26 -3.43 -1.82
C ALA A 252 -3.56 -2.83 -3.21
N MET A 253 -3.27 -1.54 -3.41
CA MET A 253 -3.45 -0.87 -4.69
C MET A 253 -2.52 -1.42 -5.76
N MET A 254 -1.22 -1.63 -5.47
CA MET A 254 -0.29 -2.18 -6.46
C MET A 254 -0.65 -3.62 -6.85
N LYS A 255 -1.19 -4.41 -5.92
CA LYS A 255 -1.78 -5.72 -6.23
C LYS A 255 -2.98 -5.61 -7.17
N ALA A 256 -3.85 -4.63 -6.96
CA ALA A 256 -5.00 -4.38 -7.83
C ALA A 256 -4.53 -3.95 -9.23
N VAL A 257 -3.56 -3.03 -9.34
CA VAL A 257 -2.94 -2.59 -10.60
C VAL A 257 -2.42 -3.80 -11.39
N LYS A 258 -1.63 -4.68 -10.74
CA LYS A 258 -1.06 -5.85 -11.41
C LYS A 258 -2.14 -6.80 -11.92
N ARG A 259 -3.19 -7.04 -11.12
CA ARG A 259 -4.34 -7.86 -11.54
C ARG A 259 -5.06 -7.23 -12.74
N ILE A 260 -5.36 -5.94 -12.69
CA ILE A 260 -6.04 -5.24 -13.79
C ILE A 260 -5.22 -5.32 -15.08
N ARG A 261 -3.89 -5.10 -15.00
CA ARG A 261 -2.97 -5.26 -16.13
C ARG A 261 -2.97 -6.68 -16.69
N SER A 262 -3.04 -7.71 -15.83
CA SER A 262 -3.08 -9.11 -16.28
C SER A 262 -4.34 -9.46 -17.09
N PHE A 263 -5.43 -8.70 -16.92
CA PHE A 263 -6.64 -8.85 -17.73
C PHE A 263 -6.62 -8.02 -19.03
N GLY A 264 -5.55 -7.23 -19.26
CA GLY A 264 -5.39 -6.41 -20.47
C GLY A 264 -6.18 -5.10 -20.48
N TYR A 265 -6.72 -4.65 -19.34
CA TYR A 265 -7.47 -3.40 -19.29
C TYR A 265 -6.54 -2.18 -19.39
N GLN A 266 -6.83 -1.30 -20.36
CA GLN A 266 -6.13 -0.02 -20.56
C GLN A 266 -6.94 1.17 -20.06
N GLU A 267 -8.21 0.96 -19.71
CA GLU A 267 -9.12 1.99 -19.21
C GLU A 267 -9.94 1.45 -18.04
N LEU A 268 -10.39 2.36 -17.17
CA LEU A 268 -11.27 2.02 -16.06
C LEU A 268 -12.71 2.11 -16.51
N THR A 269 -13.27 0.98 -16.95
CA THR A 269 -14.68 0.90 -17.37
C THR A 269 -15.48 0.04 -16.39
N PHE A 270 -16.78 0.29 -16.26
CA PHE A 270 -17.66 -0.67 -15.58
C PHE A 270 -17.79 -1.99 -16.34
N ASP A 271 -17.54 -2.00 -17.66
CA ASP A 271 -17.47 -3.22 -18.46
C ASP A 271 -16.36 -4.16 -17.98
N ALA A 272 -15.28 -3.62 -17.41
CA ALA A 272 -14.24 -4.42 -16.75
C ALA A 272 -14.78 -5.14 -15.51
N PHE A 273 -15.69 -4.52 -14.76
CA PHE A 273 -16.38 -5.15 -13.64
C PHE A 273 -17.35 -6.24 -14.12
N GLU A 274 -18.12 -6.00 -15.18
CA GLU A 274 -19.03 -6.99 -15.76
C GLU A 274 -18.28 -8.17 -16.38
N THR A 275 -17.17 -7.90 -17.05
CA THR A 275 -16.28 -8.92 -17.57
C THR A 275 -15.63 -9.71 -16.43
N ALA A 276 -15.27 -9.05 -15.32
CA ALA A 276 -14.78 -9.73 -14.13
C ALA A 276 -15.85 -10.63 -13.50
N LEU A 277 -17.14 -10.24 -13.49
CA LEU A 277 -18.25 -11.12 -13.07
C LEU A 277 -18.32 -12.38 -13.93
N LYS A 278 -18.21 -12.23 -15.26
CA LYS A 278 -18.26 -13.35 -16.20
C LYS A 278 -17.04 -14.27 -16.07
N LYS A 279 -15.83 -13.70 -15.95
CA LYS A 279 -14.57 -14.45 -15.95
C LYS A 279 -14.16 -14.99 -14.59
N THR A 280 -14.65 -14.40 -13.50
CA THR A 280 -14.29 -14.84 -12.15
C THR A 280 -15.36 -15.77 -11.62
N LYS A 281 -15.12 -17.09 -11.68
CA LYS A 281 -16.04 -18.14 -11.23
C LYS A 281 -16.70 -17.85 -9.87
N ARG A 282 -15.93 -17.33 -8.91
CA ARG A 282 -16.39 -17.00 -7.54
C ARG A 282 -17.36 -15.81 -7.43
N LEU A 283 -17.48 -15.00 -8.48
CA LEU A 283 -18.41 -13.87 -8.52
C LEU A 283 -19.72 -14.21 -9.24
N GLN A 284 -19.78 -15.36 -9.93
CA GLN A 284 -20.99 -15.83 -10.58
C GLN A 284 -22.02 -16.23 -9.51
N SER A 285 -23.24 -15.75 -9.64
CA SER A 285 -24.38 -16.05 -8.74
C SER A 285 -24.19 -15.59 -7.28
N ASN A 286 -23.41 -14.53 -7.05
CA ASN A 286 -23.13 -14.01 -5.69
C ASN A 286 -23.96 -12.78 -5.32
N ASP A 287 -25.15 -13.02 -4.78
CA ASP A 287 -26.11 -11.98 -4.35
C ASP A 287 -25.49 -10.96 -3.38
N GLN A 288 -24.56 -11.40 -2.52
CA GLN A 288 -23.87 -10.50 -1.58
C GLN A 288 -22.83 -9.63 -2.31
N ALA A 289 -22.12 -10.17 -3.30
CA ALA A 289 -21.24 -9.38 -4.15
C ALA A 289 -22.05 -8.37 -4.98
N GLU A 290 -23.20 -8.77 -5.53
CA GLU A 290 -24.10 -7.88 -6.25
C GLU A 290 -24.69 -6.79 -5.35
N LYS A 291 -25.07 -7.11 -4.11
CA LYS A 291 -25.52 -6.12 -3.13
C LYS A 291 -24.41 -5.10 -2.83
N ARG A 292 -23.19 -5.56 -2.54
CA ARG A 292 -22.03 -4.68 -2.31
C ARG A 292 -21.74 -3.82 -3.53
N LEU A 293 -21.87 -4.36 -4.74
CA LEU A 293 -21.69 -3.60 -5.98
C LEU A 293 -22.77 -2.53 -6.17
N ARG A 294 -24.02 -2.82 -5.81
CA ARG A 294 -25.10 -1.83 -5.80
C ARG A 294 -24.82 -0.71 -4.80
N GLU A 295 -24.37 -1.05 -3.60
CA GLU A 295 -23.97 -0.06 -2.57
C GLU A 295 -22.79 0.79 -3.05
N ILE A 296 -21.78 0.18 -3.69
CA ILE A 296 -20.67 0.87 -4.35
C ILE A 296 -21.19 1.85 -5.41
N ARG A 297 -22.02 1.37 -6.34
CA ARG A 297 -22.61 2.23 -7.40
C ARG A 297 -23.40 3.39 -6.80
N GLY A 298 -24.23 3.14 -5.79
CA GLY A 298 -24.99 4.17 -5.10
C GLY A 298 -24.08 5.22 -4.43
N HIS A 299 -23.04 4.78 -3.72
CA HIS A 299 -22.08 5.68 -3.08
C HIS A 299 -21.35 6.59 -4.07
N PHE A 300 -20.93 6.05 -5.22
CA PHE A 300 -20.24 6.85 -6.25
C PHE A 300 -21.21 7.70 -7.10
N ALA A 301 -22.49 7.34 -7.19
CA ALA A 301 -23.51 8.14 -7.88
C ALA A 301 -23.91 9.39 -7.08
N ASP A 302 -23.77 9.36 -5.74
CA ASP A 302 -24.12 10.47 -4.87
C ASP A 302 -23.22 11.71 -5.15
N PRO A 303 -23.81 12.86 -5.54
CA PRO A 303 -23.06 14.09 -5.80
C PRO A 303 -22.41 14.71 -4.56
N THR A 304 -22.87 14.34 -3.36
CA THR A 304 -22.30 14.80 -2.09
C THR A 304 -21.07 14.00 -1.66
N THR A 305 -20.82 12.83 -2.29
CA THR A 305 -19.62 12.03 -2.05
C THR A 305 -18.36 12.78 -2.48
N LYS A 306 -17.61 13.24 -1.48
CA LYS A 306 -16.30 13.89 -1.66
C LYS A 306 -15.16 12.88 -1.61
N LYS A 307 -14.04 13.25 -2.23
CA LYS A 307 -12.78 12.51 -2.08
C LYS A 307 -12.37 12.52 -0.58
N PRO A 308 -12.13 11.36 0.06
CA PRO A 308 -11.53 11.34 1.39
C PRO A 308 -10.08 11.86 1.32
N GLU A 309 -9.66 12.59 2.34
CA GLU A 309 -8.29 13.11 2.44
C GLU A 309 -7.28 11.93 2.40
N GLY A 310 -6.31 11.98 1.50
CA GLY A 310 -5.40 10.84 1.24
C GLY A 310 -5.99 9.70 0.40
N GLY A 311 -7.18 9.83 -0.17
CA GLY A 311 -7.74 8.85 -1.12
C GLY A 311 -6.93 8.75 -2.43
N THR A 312 -6.82 7.54 -2.98
CA THR A 312 -6.08 7.27 -4.22
C THR A 312 -6.90 7.51 -5.50
N LEU A 313 -8.23 7.65 -5.36
CA LEU A 313 -9.11 8.05 -6.46
C LEU A 313 -9.06 9.58 -6.61
N GLY A 314 -8.63 10.06 -7.78
CA GLY A 314 -8.59 11.49 -8.10
C GLY A 314 -9.98 12.11 -8.25
N ALA A 315 -10.12 13.42 -8.06
CA ALA A 315 -11.39 14.14 -8.20
C ALA A 315 -11.98 14.01 -9.62
N GLU A 316 -11.13 14.14 -10.65
CA GLU A 316 -11.53 13.94 -12.05
C GLU A 316 -12.03 12.51 -12.33
N LEU A 317 -11.43 11.51 -11.68
CA LEU A 317 -11.85 10.12 -11.83
C LEU A 317 -13.24 9.93 -11.20
N MET A 318 -13.47 10.51 -10.02
CA MET A 318 -14.78 10.51 -9.36
C MET A 318 -15.85 11.20 -10.21
N ASP A 319 -15.52 12.31 -10.87
CA ASP A 319 -16.45 13.01 -11.75
C ASP A 319 -16.79 12.20 -13.00
N ARG A 320 -15.81 11.53 -13.61
CA ARG A 320 -16.07 10.60 -14.72
C ARG A 320 -16.94 9.43 -14.30
N PHE A 321 -16.69 8.86 -13.12
CA PHE A 321 -17.55 7.84 -12.52
C PHE A 321 -19.00 8.32 -12.38
N ARG A 322 -19.20 9.54 -11.87
CA ARG A 322 -20.54 10.14 -11.73
C ARG A 322 -21.25 10.32 -13.07
N LYS A 323 -20.56 10.86 -14.08
CA LYS A 323 -21.14 11.07 -15.42
C LYS A 323 -21.56 9.75 -16.06
N TYR A 324 -20.71 8.72 -15.99
CA TYR A 324 -21.06 7.40 -16.50
C TYR A 324 -22.26 6.78 -15.78
N LEU A 325 -22.32 6.86 -14.45
CA LEU A 325 -23.45 6.33 -13.66
C LEU A 325 -24.78 7.05 -13.98
N LYS A 326 -24.72 8.27 -14.51
CA LYS A 326 -25.88 9.04 -15.01
C LYS A 326 -26.21 8.75 -16.49
N GLY A 327 -25.40 7.96 -17.20
CA GLY A 327 -25.54 7.73 -18.64
C GLY A 327 -25.03 8.88 -19.51
N GLU A 328 -24.30 9.84 -18.94
CA GLU A 328 -23.86 11.07 -19.58
C GLU A 328 -22.42 10.96 -20.14
N GLY A 329 -22.15 9.90 -20.91
CA GLY A 329 -20.89 9.69 -21.62
C GLY A 329 -20.19 8.36 -21.32
N THR A 330 -19.07 8.13 -22.01
CA THR A 330 -18.16 7.00 -21.80
C THR A 330 -17.10 7.35 -20.74
N LEU A 331 -16.61 6.34 -20.01
CA LEU A 331 -15.63 6.49 -18.92
C LEU A 331 -14.23 6.92 -19.39
#